data_AF-A0A7K2MQ16-F1
#
_entry.id   AF-A0A7K2MQ16-F1
#
_cell.length_a   1.000
_cell.length_b   1.000
_cell.length_c   1.000
_cell.angle_alpha   90.00
_cell.angle_beta   90.00
_cell.angle_gamma   90.00
#
_symmetry.space_group_name_H-M   'P 1'
#
loop_
_entity.id
_entity.type
_entity.pdbx_description
1 polymer ?
#
loop_
_entity_poly.entity_id
_entity_poly.type
_entity_poly.pdbx_seq_one_letter_code
_entity_poly.pdbx_strand_id
1 'polypeptide(L)'
;VVAADATARPRPDGSTFAELVEAVHAAGAQVMADVSTLGEGRTAAGQGADFVGTTLSGYVPGSPVQDAPDLALVTDLAGALDTPVIAEGRIATPEQAARALAAGAHSVVVGTAITAPTALTRLFADGLTS
;
A
#
# COMPACT_ATOMS: atom_id res chain seq x y z
N VAL A 1 -3.12 7.55 -12.04
CA VAL A 1 -2.29 7.52 -10.81
C VAL A 1 -1.06 6.69 -11.11
N VAL A 2 0.12 7.18 -10.72
CA VAL A 2 1.38 6.43 -10.75
C VAL A 2 1.66 5.98 -9.33
N ALA A 3 1.61 4.67 -9.09
CA ALA A 3 2.02 4.08 -7.82
C ALA A 3 3.54 3.89 -7.82
N ALA A 4 4.22 4.25 -6.74
CA ALA A 4 5.65 4.11 -6.65
C ALA A 4 6.12 3.82 -5.23
N ASP A 5 7.14 2.97 -5.14
CA ASP A 5 7.88 2.72 -3.91
C ASP A 5 8.40 4.05 -3.33
N ALA A 6 7.93 4.36 -2.12
CA ALA A 6 8.30 5.54 -1.34
C ALA A 6 9.07 5.15 -0.06
N THR A 7 9.64 3.94 -0.02
CA THR A 7 10.54 3.50 1.05
C THR A 7 11.91 4.15 0.91
N ALA A 8 12.76 3.96 1.93
CA ALA A 8 14.14 4.47 1.92
C ALA A 8 15.08 3.70 0.96
N ARG A 9 14.57 2.74 0.17
CA ARG A 9 15.40 1.99 -0.79
C ARG A 9 15.85 2.90 -1.92
N PRO A 10 17.12 2.80 -2.36
CA PRO A 10 17.60 3.58 -3.50
C PRO A 10 16.85 3.17 -4.78
N ARG A 11 16.40 4.16 -5.56
CA ARG A 11 15.79 3.92 -6.86
C ARG A 11 16.86 3.52 -7.87
N PRO A 12 16.58 2.60 -8.82
CA PRO A 12 17.59 2.12 -9.77
C PRO A 12 18.21 3.21 -10.67
N ASP A 13 17.48 4.29 -10.91
CA ASP A 13 17.91 5.43 -11.71
C ASP A 13 18.62 6.52 -10.88
N GLY A 14 18.74 6.34 -9.56
CA GLY A 14 19.34 7.30 -8.64
C GLY A 14 18.45 8.49 -8.27
N SER A 15 17.22 8.57 -8.79
CA SER A 15 16.27 9.63 -8.45
C SER A 15 15.76 9.49 -7.01
N THR A 16 15.29 10.61 -6.47
CA THR A 16 14.56 10.68 -5.21
C THR A 16 13.06 10.52 -5.44
N PHE A 17 12.29 10.20 -4.40
CA PHE A 17 10.83 10.16 -4.49
C PHE A 17 10.24 11.54 -4.81
N ALA A 18 10.80 12.63 -4.28
CA ALA A 18 10.34 13.99 -4.57
C ALA A 18 10.50 14.35 -6.06
N GLU A 19 11.63 14.02 -6.68
CA GLU A 19 11.85 14.22 -8.12
C GLU A 19 10.87 13.43 -8.97
N LEU A 20 10.53 12.20 -8.55
CA LEU A 20 9.47 11.40 -9.19
C LEU A 20 8.12 12.12 -9.10
N VAL A 21 7.76 12.63 -7.92
CA VAL A 21 6.50 13.35 -7.71
C VAL A 21 6.40 14.56 -8.64
N GLU A 22 7.45 15.39 -8.68
CA GLU A 22 7.52 16.55 -9.58
C GLU A 22 7.34 16.14 -11.05
N ALA A 23 8.01 15.08 -11.49
CA ALA A 23 7.91 14.60 -12.87
C ALA A 23 6.50 14.09 -13.22
N VAL A 24 5.85 13.36 -12.31
CA VAL A 24 4.48 12.84 -12.51
C VAL A 24 3.46 13.98 -12.52
N HIS A 25 3.60 14.94 -11.61
CA HIS A 25 2.76 16.14 -11.57
C HIS A 25 2.94 17.01 -12.82
N ALA A 26 4.17 17.19 -13.30
CA ALA A 26 4.44 17.90 -14.56
C ALA A 26 3.80 17.23 -15.78
N ALA A 27 3.62 15.90 -15.73
CA ALA A 27 2.89 15.14 -16.74
C ALA A 27 1.35 15.20 -16.56
N GLY A 28 0.84 15.92 -15.56
CA GLY A 28 -0.59 16.07 -15.28
C GLY A 28 -1.22 14.85 -14.62
N ALA A 29 -0.43 13.99 -13.98
CA ALA A 29 -0.89 12.80 -13.28
C ALA A 29 -0.71 12.94 -11.75
N GLN A 30 -1.34 12.05 -11.00
CA GLN A 30 -1.24 11.96 -9.54
C GLN A 30 -0.34 10.80 -9.10
N VAL A 31 0.26 10.90 -7.93
CA VAL A 31 1.16 9.90 -7.33
C VAL A 31 0.52 9.24 -6.12
N MET A 32 0.62 7.90 -6.06
CA MET A 32 0.39 7.13 -4.84
C MET A 32 1.72 6.61 -4.31
N ALA A 33 2.04 6.97 -3.07
CA ALA A 33 3.22 6.52 -2.36
C ALA A 33 2.98 5.14 -1.74
N ASP A 34 3.62 4.10 -2.26
CA ASP A 34 3.62 2.78 -1.65
C ASP A 34 4.60 2.76 -0.47
N VAL A 35 4.09 2.56 0.75
CA VAL A 35 4.86 2.62 2.00
C VAL A 35 4.71 1.35 2.82
N SER A 36 5.63 1.17 3.77
CA SER A 36 5.64 0.05 4.71
C SER A 36 5.54 0.48 6.18
N THR A 37 5.77 1.77 6.47
CA THR A 37 5.74 2.33 7.83
C THR A 37 5.08 3.71 7.88
N LEU A 38 4.65 4.11 9.08
CA LEU A 38 4.15 5.48 9.33
C LEU A 38 5.17 6.57 8.98
N GLY A 39 6.46 6.32 9.25
CA GLY A 39 7.53 7.27 8.97
C GLY A 39 7.70 7.56 7.48
N GLU A 40 7.62 6.51 6.67
CA GLU A 40 7.61 6.62 5.20
C GLU A 40 6.38 7.37 4.71
N GLY A 41 5.19 7.05 5.25
CA GLY A 41 3.94 7.76 4.92
C GLY A 41 4.01 9.26 5.18
N ARG A 42 4.52 9.67 6.35
CA ARG A 42 4.75 11.08 6.67
C ARG A 42 5.74 11.76 5.74
N THR A 43 6.83 11.07 5.41
CA THR A 43 7.86 11.60 4.51
C THR A 43 7.30 11.78 3.11
N ALA A 44 6.61 10.78 2.57
CA ALA A 44 6.03 10.81 1.23
C ALA A 44 4.91 11.85 1.10
N ALA A 45 4.06 11.99 2.10
CA ALA A 45 3.05 13.06 2.17
C ALA A 45 3.71 14.45 2.15
N GLY A 46 4.78 14.64 2.94
CA GLY A 46 5.56 15.89 2.95
C GLY A 46 6.31 16.16 1.63
N GLN A 47 6.51 15.14 0.80
CA GLN A 47 7.13 15.23 -0.53
C GLN A 47 6.10 15.39 -1.66
N GLY A 48 4.81 15.55 -1.33
CA GLY A 48 3.76 15.88 -2.30
C GLY A 48 3.00 14.69 -2.88
N ALA A 49 3.07 13.51 -2.24
CA ALA A 49 2.21 12.39 -2.64
C ALA A 49 0.72 12.76 -2.54
N ASP A 50 -0.06 12.43 -3.58
CA ASP A 50 -1.51 12.64 -3.60
C ASP A 50 -2.26 11.59 -2.77
N PHE A 51 -1.66 10.40 -2.64
CA PHE A 51 -2.20 9.27 -1.88
C PHE A 51 -1.07 8.53 -1.17
N VAL A 52 -1.37 7.88 -0.04
CA VAL A 52 -0.43 6.99 0.66
C VAL A 52 -1.03 5.59 0.77
N GLY A 53 -0.36 4.60 0.17
CA GLY A 53 -0.79 3.20 0.12
C GLY A 53 0.02 2.29 1.05
N THR A 54 -0.63 1.36 1.74
CA THR A 54 0.04 0.40 2.66
C THR A 54 0.68 -0.80 1.96
N THR A 55 0.82 -0.72 0.63
CA THR A 55 1.18 -1.80 -0.30
C THR A 55 2.42 -2.58 0.12
N LEU A 56 3.44 -1.89 0.67
CA LEU A 56 4.74 -2.48 0.99
C LEU A 56 4.88 -2.94 2.44
N SER A 57 3.86 -2.76 3.29
CA SER A 57 3.87 -3.35 4.63
C SER A 57 3.99 -4.88 4.52
N GLY A 58 4.89 -5.48 5.30
CA GLY A 58 5.18 -6.91 5.30
C GLY A 58 6.02 -7.42 4.11
N TYR A 59 6.37 -6.56 3.15
CA TYR A 59 7.18 -6.92 1.97
C TYR A 59 8.61 -6.37 2.00
N VAL A 60 8.97 -5.60 3.03
CA VAL A 60 10.30 -5.00 3.16
C VAL A 60 10.97 -5.37 4.48
N PRO A 61 12.31 -5.52 4.52
CA PRO A 61 13.03 -5.78 5.76
C PRO A 61 12.70 -4.74 6.84
N GLY A 62 12.34 -5.20 8.04
CA GLY A 62 11.97 -4.33 9.15
C GLY A 62 10.46 -4.09 9.32
N SER A 63 9.63 -4.56 8.39
CA SER A 63 8.18 -4.65 8.58
C SER A 63 7.79 -6.03 9.16
N PRO A 64 6.74 -6.14 10.00
CA PRO A 64 6.28 -7.43 10.50
C PRO A 64 5.84 -8.31 9.33
N VAL A 65 6.23 -9.59 9.33
CA VAL A 65 5.60 -10.57 8.42
C VAL A 65 4.14 -10.69 8.82
N GLN A 66 3.24 -10.48 7.86
CA GLN A 66 1.80 -10.46 8.10
C GLN A 66 1.09 -11.38 7.11
N ASP A 67 0.18 -12.21 7.64
CA ASP A 67 -0.73 -13.03 6.84
C ASP A 67 -2.05 -12.31 6.54
N ALA A 68 -2.21 -11.09 7.06
CA ALA A 68 -3.42 -10.27 7.03
C ALA A 68 -3.10 -8.82 6.61
N PRO A 69 -4.10 -8.01 6.24
CA PRO A 69 -3.89 -6.59 5.99
C PRO A 69 -3.43 -5.84 7.25
N ASP A 70 -2.57 -4.85 7.06
CA ASP A 70 -2.01 -4.03 8.15
C ASP A 70 -2.97 -2.93 8.61
N LEU A 71 -4.04 -3.32 9.30
CA LEU A 71 -5.05 -2.36 9.76
C LEU A 71 -4.51 -1.37 10.81
N ALA A 72 -3.45 -1.74 11.54
CA ALA A 72 -2.79 -0.85 12.48
C ALA A 72 -2.09 0.28 11.74
N LEU A 73 -1.30 -0.04 10.70
CA LEU A 73 -0.67 0.97 9.86
C LEU A 73 -1.70 1.87 9.16
N VAL A 74 -2.82 1.31 8.67
CA VAL A 74 -3.91 2.11 8.09
C VAL A 74 -4.44 3.13 9.12
N THR A 75 -4.70 2.68 10.35
CA THR A 75 -5.19 3.55 11.43
C THR A 75 -4.19 4.66 11.75
N ASP A 76 -2.91 4.31 11.88
CA ASP A 76 -1.84 5.24 12.22
C ASP A 76 -1.63 6.29 11.13
N LEU A 77 -1.66 5.90 9.86
CA LEU A 77 -1.54 6.82 8.72
C LEU A 77 -2.76 7.74 8.63
N ALA A 78 -3.98 7.19 8.72
CA ALA A 78 -5.21 7.97 8.59
C ALA A 78 -5.37 8.98 9.74
N GLY A 79 -4.86 8.66 10.93
CA GLY A 79 -4.84 9.58 12.06
C GLY A 79 -3.72 10.64 12.02
N ALA A 80 -2.71 10.47 11.17
CA ALA A 80 -1.52 11.31 11.14
C ALA A 80 -1.37 12.18 9.89
N LEU A 81 -2.11 11.89 8.81
CA LEU A 81 -1.96 12.52 7.50
C LEU A 81 -3.27 13.17 7.05
N ASP A 82 -3.17 14.34 6.42
CA ASP A 82 -4.27 14.92 5.65
C ASP A 82 -4.38 14.27 4.25
N THR A 83 -3.29 13.68 3.76
CA THR A 83 -3.24 12.94 2.50
C THR A 83 -4.09 11.67 2.58
N PRO A 84 -5.00 11.40 1.61
CA PRO A 84 -5.85 10.22 1.66
C PRO A 84 -5.06 8.90 1.68
N VAL A 85 -5.43 8.03 2.62
CA VAL A 85 -4.80 6.71 2.82
C VAL A 85 -5.55 5.64 2.04
N ILE A 86 -4.82 4.82 1.30
CA ILE A 86 -5.34 3.71 0.50
C ILE A 86 -4.91 2.40 1.17
N ALA A 87 -5.88 1.62 1.65
CA ALA A 87 -5.58 0.32 2.23
C ALA A 87 -5.33 -0.70 1.12
N GLU A 88 -4.08 -1.14 1.01
CA GLU A 88 -3.62 -2.11 0.03
C GLU A 88 -2.72 -3.15 0.69
N GLY A 89 -2.82 -4.40 0.22
CA GLY A 89 -2.01 -5.52 0.69
C GLY A 89 -2.80 -6.54 1.50
N ARG A 90 -2.83 -7.80 1.01
CA ARG A 90 -3.39 -8.99 1.69
C ARG A 90 -4.86 -8.91 2.12
N ILE A 91 -5.64 -7.96 1.60
CA ILE A 91 -7.09 -7.91 1.80
C ILE A 91 -7.72 -9.05 0.99
N ALA A 92 -8.28 -10.03 1.69
CA ALA A 92 -8.77 -11.28 1.14
C ALA A 92 -10.28 -11.47 1.25
N THR A 93 -10.95 -10.74 2.16
CA THR A 93 -12.41 -10.87 2.35
C THR A 93 -13.12 -9.51 2.39
N PRO A 94 -14.43 -9.47 2.08
CA PRO A 94 -15.23 -8.25 2.23
C PRO A 94 -15.19 -7.66 3.65
N GLU A 95 -15.15 -8.50 4.68
CA GLU A 95 -15.08 -8.06 6.08
C GLU A 95 -13.75 -7.36 6.38
N GLN A 96 -12.65 -7.83 5.81
CA GLN A 96 -11.35 -7.16 5.92
C GLN A 96 -11.36 -5.80 5.20
N ALA A 97 -11.97 -5.71 4.01
CA ALA A 97 -12.14 -4.43 3.31
C ALA A 97 -12.99 -3.45 4.12
N ALA A 98 -14.10 -3.91 4.70
CA ALA A 98 -14.95 -3.09 5.57
C ALA A 98 -14.19 -2.59 6.81
N ARG A 99 -13.37 -3.45 7.42
CA ARG A 99 -12.51 -3.08 8.56
C ARG A 99 -11.45 -2.05 8.18
N ALA A 100 -10.88 -2.12 6.98
CA ALA A 100 -9.93 -1.14 6.49
C ALA A 100 -10.56 0.25 6.30
N LEU A 101 -11.77 0.31 5.74
CA LEU A 101 -12.56 1.55 5.65
C LEU A 101 -12.89 2.09 7.05
N ALA A 102 -13.32 1.22 7.97
CA ALA A 102 -13.59 1.61 9.35
C ALA A 102 -12.35 2.08 10.12
N ALA A 103 -11.16 1.63 9.72
CA ALA A 103 -9.87 2.08 10.25
C ALA A 103 -9.43 3.45 9.70
N GLY A 104 -10.19 4.07 8.79
CA GLY A 104 -9.92 5.40 8.26
C GLY A 104 -9.32 5.41 6.85
N ALA A 105 -9.24 4.27 6.16
CA ALA A 105 -8.84 4.26 4.76
C ALA A 105 -9.86 5.04 3.91
N HIS A 106 -9.36 5.88 3.01
CA HIS A 106 -10.16 6.57 1.99
C HIS A 106 -10.73 5.59 0.97
N SER A 107 -9.93 4.59 0.58
CA SER A 107 -10.36 3.49 -0.28
C SER A 107 -9.56 2.23 -0.03
N VAL A 108 -9.96 1.13 -0.69
CA VAL A 108 -9.39 -0.20 -0.53
C VAL A 108 -9.02 -0.77 -1.90
N VAL A 109 -7.82 -1.34 -2.01
CA VAL A 109 -7.35 -2.08 -3.20
C VAL A 109 -7.30 -3.57 -2.89
N VAL A 110 -7.95 -4.37 -3.75
CA VAL A 110 -7.97 -5.84 -3.66
C VAL A 110 -7.42 -6.44 -4.94
N GLY A 111 -6.26 -7.11 -4.83
CA GLY A 111 -5.60 -7.79 -5.95
C GLY A 111 -5.89 -9.29 -5.97
N THR A 112 -4.96 -10.08 -5.42
CA THR A 112 -4.91 -11.55 -5.50
C THR A 112 -6.24 -12.25 -5.20
N ALA A 113 -7.00 -11.75 -4.24
CA ALA A 113 -8.28 -12.33 -3.83
C ALA A 113 -9.39 -12.23 -4.90
N ILE A 114 -9.20 -11.40 -5.94
CA ILE A 114 -10.14 -11.22 -7.05
C ILE A 114 -9.50 -11.61 -8.38
N THR A 115 -8.29 -11.13 -8.65
CA THR A 115 -7.72 -11.14 -10.02
C THR A 115 -6.65 -12.20 -10.26
N ALA A 116 -6.27 -13.01 -9.26
CA ALA A 116 -5.24 -14.04 -9.38
C ALA A 116 -5.83 -15.47 -9.34
N PRO A 117 -6.52 -15.93 -10.40
CA PRO A 117 -7.19 -17.23 -10.40
C PRO A 117 -6.26 -18.41 -10.13
N THR A 118 -4.98 -18.32 -10.53
CA THR A 118 -3.97 -19.36 -10.22
C THR A 118 -3.68 -19.44 -8.72
N ALA A 119 -3.57 -18.30 -8.04
CA ALA A 119 -3.35 -18.26 -6.59
C ALA A 119 -4.59 -18.78 -5.84
N LEU A 120 -5.79 -18.37 -6.29
CA LEU A 120 -7.05 -18.87 -5.74
C LEU A 120 -7.18 -20.39 -5.94
N THR A 121 -6.90 -20.91 -7.13
CA THR A 121 -6.93 -22.35 -7.41
C THR A 121 -5.95 -23.13 -6.54
N ARG A 122 -4.73 -22.61 -6.34
CA ARG A 122 -3.73 -23.25 -5.47
C ARG A 122 -4.22 -23.36 -4.03
N LEU A 123 -4.87 -22.32 -3.50
CA LEU A 123 -5.47 -22.36 -2.16
C LEU A 123 -6.47 -23.51 -2.00
N PHE A 124 -7.30 -23.76 -3.03
CA PHE A 124 -8.22 -24.91 -3.02
C PHE A 124 -7.47 -26.25 -3.14
N ALA A 125 -6.47 -26.35 -4.02
CA ALA A 125 -5.72 -27.58 -4.22
C ALA A 125 -4.96 -28.00 -2.95
N ASP A 126 -4.22 -27.06 -2.35
CA ASP A 126 -3.43 -27.29 -1.14
C ASP A 126 -4.33 -27.70 0.04
N GLY A 127 -5.54 -27.13 0.13
CA GLY A 127 -6.52 -27.48 1.16
C GLY A 127 -7.16 -28.87 1.03
N LEU A 128 -6.98 -29.56 -0.11
CA LEU A 128 -7.51 -30.90 -0.35
C LEU A 128 -6.46 -32.00 -0.17
N THR A 129 -5.18 -31.65 -0.23
CA THR A 129 -4.07 -32.57 0.04
C THR A 129 -3.64 -32.44 1.51
N SER A 130 -4.17 -33.34 2.35
CA SER A 130 -3.71 -33.56 3.73
C SER A 130 -2.52 -34.51 3.79
#